data_AF-A0AAQ4D6M7-F1
#
_entry.id   AF-A0AAQ4D6M7-F1
#
_cell.length_a   1.000
_cell.length_b   1.000
_cell.length_c   1.000
_cell.angle_alpha   90.00
_cell.angle_beta   90.00
_cell.angle_gamma   90.00
#
_symmetry.space_group_name_H-M   'P 1'
#
loop_
_entity.id
_entity.type
_entity.pdbx_description
1 polymer ?
#
loop_
_entity_poly.entity_id
_entity_poly.type
_entity_poly.pdbx_seq_one_letter_code
_entity_poly.pdbx_strand_id
1 'polypeptide(L)'
;MPRRFTGKLCRYLFDHLERATFGERLRWVDRAAGVFQILWKHGNVSSSTPEEDYAVFVEWHNFKNRRGKKCDPSVAKQRFRAAMDKMKLSILTRWKNQPLEKNFQFRKFPEDDLGQL
;
A
#
# COMPACT_ATOMS: atom_id res chain seq x y z
N MET A 1 4.22 -9.81 -23.46
CA MET A 1 3.43 -10.09 -22.23
C MET A 1 2.70 -8.82 -21.82
N PRO A 2 1.44 -8.86 -21.36
CA PRO A 2 0.72 -7.65 -20.97
C PRO A 2 1.38 -7.03 -19.73
N ARG A 3 1.52 -5.70 -19.73
CA ARG A 3 2.29 -4.88 -18.79
C ARG A 3 1.78 -5.05 -17.35
N ARG A 4 2.65 -5.46 -16.41
CA ARG A 4 2.29 -5.67 -14.99
C ARG A 4 1.95 -4.36 -14.26
N PHE A 5 2.52 -3.23 -14.70
CA PHE A 5 2.36 -1.93 -14.05
C PHE A 5 1.15 -1.07 -14.45
N THR A 6 0.27 -1.57 -15.32
CA THR A 6 -0.87 -0.76 -15.82
C THR A 6 -2.11 -0.79 -14.91
N GLY A 7 -2.01 -1.44 -13.75
CA GLY A 7 -3.11 -1.57 -12.81
C GLY A 7 -3.44 -0.27 -12.08
N LYS A 8 -4.74 0.00 -11.88
CA LYS A 8 -5.23 1.15 -11.10
C LYS A 8 -4.57 1.29 -9.72
N LEU A 9 -4.20 0.18 -9.07
CA LEU A 9 -3.54 0.20 -7.76
C LEU A 9 -2.06 0.63 -7.84
N CYS A 10 -1.32 0.33 -8.91
CA CYS A 10 0.07 0.77 -9.07
C CYS A 10 0.09 2.28 -9.21
N ARG A 11 -0.76 2.81 -10.10
CA ARG A 11 -0.94 4.26 -10.24
C ARG A 11 -1.35 4.92 -8.94
N TYR A 12 -2.34 4.37 -8.24
CA TYR A 12 -2.77 4.87 -6.93
C TYR A 12 -1.60 4.92 -5.93
N LEU A 13 -0.87 3.82 -5.77
CA LEU A 13 0.27 3.75 -4.86
C LEU A 13 1.33 4.77 -5.23
N PHE A 14 1.74 4.80 -6.51
CA PHE A 14 2.80 5.68 -6.98
C PHE A 14 2.43 7.16 -6.81
N ASP A 15 1.22 7.56 -7.24
CA ASP A 15 0.74 8.94 -7.12
C ASP A 15 0.76 9.41 -5.64
N HIS A 16 0.31 8.55 -4.71
CA HIS A 16 0.30 8.90 -3.28
C HIS A 16 1.66 8.80 -2.59
N LEU A 17 2.55 7.91 -3.06
CA LEU A 17 3.92 7.80 -2.59
C LEU A 17 4.75 9.02 -3.00
N GLU A 18 4.65 9.46 -4.26
CA GLU A 18 5.33 10.66 -4.76
C GLU A 18 4.83 11.94 -4.07
N ARG A 19 3.52 12.02 -3.79
CA ARG A 19 2.90 13.16 -3.09
C ARG A 19 3.04 13.10 -1.57
N ALA A 20 3.56 12.00 -1.02
CA ALA A 20 3.59 11.73 0.42
C ALA A 20 2.24 11.94 1.13
N THR A 21 1.12 11.60 0.47
CA THR A 21 -0.24 11.97 0.92
C THR A 21 -0.59 11.44 2.32
N PHE A 22 -0.08 10.27 2.70
CA PHE A 22 -0.42 9.62 3.97
C PHE A 22 0.72 9.66 5.01
N GLY A 23 1.80 10.40 4.72
CA GLY A 23 2.99 10.45 5.57
C GLY A 23 3.55 9.06 5.88
N GLU A 24 3.79 8.77 7.15
CA GLU A 24 4.39 7.49 7.56
C GLU A 24 3.55 6.26 7.19
N ARG A 25 2.23 6.42 7.05
CA ARG A 25 1.31 5.33 6.73
C ARG A 25 1.51 4.76 5.33
N LEU A 26 2.03 5.56 4.40
CA LEU A 26 2.45 5.13 3.06
C LEU A 26 3.56 6.07 2.59
N ARG A 27 4.82 5.61 2.63
CA ARG A 27 5.98 6.38 2.18
C ARG A 27 7.02 5.53 1.47
N TRP A 28 7.79 6.19 0.62
CA TRP A 28 9.04 5.62 0.10
C TRP A 28 10.02 5.36 1.24
N VAL A 29 10.66 4.20 1.17
CA VAL A 29 11.82 3.84 2.01
C VAL A 29 13.08 3.98 1.18
N ASP A 30 13.02 3.56 -0.08
CA ASP A 30 14.04 3.79 -1.09
C ASP A 30 13.34 3.88 -2.46
N ARG A 31 13.10 5.11 -2.93
CA ARG A 31 12.40 5.37 -4.20
C ARG A 31 13.14 4.76 -5.38
N ALA A 32 14.47 4.87 -5.42
CA ALA A 32 15.28 4.37 -6.52
C ALA A 32 15.21 2.83 -6.62
N ALA A 33 15.18 2.15 -5.47
CA ALA A 33 15.01 0.70 -5.41
C ALA A 33 13.54 0.24 -5.49
N GLY A 34 12.57 1.16 -5.59
CA GLY A 34 11.15 0.83 -5.62
C GLY A 34 10.60 0.28 -4.31
N VAL A 35 11.24 0.59 -3.19
CA VAL A 35 10.89 0.07 -1.86
C VAL A 35 10.07 1.09 -1.10
N PHE A 36 8.90 0.68 -0.63
CA PHE A 36 8.01 1.50 0.18
C PHE A 36 7.52 0.74 1.41
N GLN A 37 7.03 1.50 2.39
CA GLN A 37 6.33 0.98 3.55
C GLN A 37 4.86 1.34 3.48
N ILE A 38 4.01 0.47 4.03
CA ILE A 38 2.59 0.73 4.26
C ILE A 38 2.20 0.27 5.66
N LEU A 39 1.44 1.09 6.39
CA LEU A 39 0.94 0.72 7.70
C LEU A 39 0.02 -0.51 7.57
N TRP A 40 0.29 -1.53 8.38
CA TRP A 40 -0.34 -2.83 8.26
C TRP A 40 -0.63 -3.48 9.61
N LYS A 41 -1.18 -2.72 10.56
CA LYS A 41 -1.59 -3.23 11.87
C LYS A 41 -2.67 -4.30 11.73
N HIS A 42 -2.55 -5.41 12.44
CA HIS A 42 -3.65 -6.33 12.65
C HIS A 42 -4.63 -5.69 13.65
N GLY A 43 -5.91 -5.61 13.31
CA GLY A 43 -6.90 -5.14 14.27
C GLY A 43 -6.96 -6.15 15.42
N ASN A 44 -6.67 -5.70 16.64
CA ASN A 44 -6.91 -6.52 17.82
C ASN A 44 -8.37 -6.34 18.21
N VAL A 45 -9.05 -7.45 18.50
CA VAL A 45 -10.47 -7.48 18.90
C VAL A 45 -10.75 -6.60 20.14
N SER A 46 -9.73 -6.35 20.97
CA SER A 46 -9.83 -5.59 22.21
C SER A 46 -9.47 -4.10 22.11
N SER A 47 -8.95 -3.62 20.97
CA SER A 47 -8.61 -2.20 20.80
C SER A 47 -9.29 -1.60 19.58
N SER A 48 -9.99 -0.49 19.77
CA SER A 48 -10.52 0.31 18.67
C SER A 48 -9.33 0.79 17.84
N THR A 49 -9.15 0.21 16.66
CA THR A 49 -8.09 0.63 15.74
C THR A 49 -8.52 1.97 15.18
N PRO A 50 -7.74 3.06 15.36
CA PRO A 50 -8.11 4.38 14.89
C PRO A 50 -8.49 4.34 13.41
N GLU A 51 -9.55 5.05 13.02
CA GLU A 51 -10.00 5.11 11.61
C GLU A 51 -8.88 5.59 10.68
N GLU A 52 -7.99 6.45 11.19
CA GLU A 52 -6.80 6.93 10.49
C GLU A 52 -5.82 5.83 10.07
N ASP A 53 -5.73 4.71 10.82
CA ASP A 53 -4.88 3.58 10.44
C ASP A 53 -5.38 2.90 9.15
N TYR A 54 -6.65 3.15 8.77
CA TYR A 54 -7.26 2.65 7.54
C TYR A 54 -7.29 3.67 6.40
N ALA A 55 -6.76 4.89 6.58
CA ALA A 55 -6.87 5.98 5.61
C ALA A 55 -6.43 5.57 4.19
N VAL A 56 -5.30 4.86 4.07
CA VAL A 56 -4.78 4.37 2.78
C VAL A 56 -5.77 3.41 2.09
N PHE A 57 -6.46 2.58 2.86
CA PHE A 57 -7.37 1.56 2.33
C PHE A 57 -8.74 2.14 1.97
N VAL A 58 -9.25 3.04 2.82
CA VAL A 58 -10.50 3.76 2.59
C VAL A 58 -10.37 4.61 1.33
N GLU A 59 -9.25 5.32 1.18
CA GLU A 59 -9.08 6.18 0.02
C GLU A 59 -8.89 5.40 -1.28
N TRP A 60 -8.26 4.23 -1.25
CA TRP A 60 -8.27 3.32 -2.38
C TRP A 60 -9.68 2.88 -2.78
N HIS A 61 -10.53 2.59 -1.79
CA HIS A 61 -11.92 2.24 -2.05
C HIS A 61 -12.69 3.42 -2.66
N ASN A 62 -12.48 4.65 -2.18
CA ASN A 62 -13.09 5.86 -2.75
C ASN A 62 -12.60 6.13 -4.18
N PHE A 63 -11.29 6.04 -4.41
CA PHE A 63 -10.67 6.16 -5.73
C PHE A 63 -11.28 5.19 -6.75
N LYS A 64 -11.55 3.95 -6.32
CA LYS A 64 -12.24 2.96 -7.17
C LYS A 64 -13.73 3.23 -7.34
N ASN A 65 -14.41 3.69 -6.30
CA ASN A 65 -15.85 3.86 -6.28
C ASN A 65 -16.22 5.34 -6.31
N ARG A 66 -16.26 5.90 -7.53
CA ARG A 66 -16.62 7.31 -7.82
C ARG A 66 -17.99 7.77 -7.29
N ARG A 67 -18.77 6.91 -6.65
CA ARG A 67 -20.14 7.17 -6.14
C ARG A 67 -20.20 7.43 -4.63
N GLY A 68 -19.06 7.56 -3.93
CA GLY A 68 -19.04 7.97 -2.52
C GLY A 68 -19.72 6.98 -1.56
N LYS A 69 -19.89 5.72 -1.95
CA LYS A 69 -20.49 4.71 -1.06
C LYS A 69 -19.52 4.41 0.07
N LYS A 70 -19.87 4.88 1.28
CA LYS A 70 -19.17 4.54 2.53
C LYS A 70 -18.96 3.03 2.59
N CYS A 71 -17.75 2.62 2.95
CA CYS A 71 -17.38 1.23 3.16
C CYS A 71 -16.80 1.11 4.54
N ASP A 72 -17.10 0.00 5.20
CA ASP A 72 -16.44 -0.38 6.43
C ASP A 72 -14.90 -0.42 6.21
N PRO A 73 -14.09 0.18 7.11
CA PRO A 73 -12.64 0.24 6.96
C PRO A 73 -11.96 -1.14 6.87
N SER A 74 -12.48 -2.14 7.58
CA SER A 74 -11.92 -3.50 7.54
C SER A 74 -12.18 -4.16 6.18
N VAL A 75 -13.36 -3.93 5.59
CA VAL A 75 -13.71 -4.37 4.23
C VAL A 75 -12.86 -3.65 3.19
N ALA A 76 -12.60 -2.34 3.37
CA ALA A 76 -11.72 -1.58 2.49
C ALA A 76 -10.29 -2.15 2.50
N LYS A 77 -9.77 -2.51 3.69
CA LYS A 77 -8.47 -3.17 3.84
C LYS A 77 -8.42 -4.54 3.16
N GLN A 78 -9.45 -5.38 3.32
CA GLN A 78 -9.51 -6.68 2.63
C GLN A 78 -9.47 -6.52 1.11
N ARG A 79 -10.23 -5.56 0.56
CA ARG A 79 -10.24 -5.25 -0.88
C ARG A 79 -8.90 -4.72 -1.37
N PHE A 80 -8.24 -3.88 -0.57
CA PHE A 80 -6.90 -3.41 -0.85
C PHE A 80 -5.90 -4.57 -0.89
N ARG A 81 -5.93 -5.46 0.12
CA ARG A 81 -5.08 -6.66 0.17
C ARG A 81 -5.26 -7.55 -1.05
N ALA A 82 -6.50 -7.84 -1.44
CA ALA A 82 -6.78 -8.66 -2.63
C ALA A 82 -6.29 -8.01 -3.93
N ALA A 83 -6.23 -6.67 -3.99
CA ALA A 83 -5.66 -5.96 -5.13
C ALA A 83 -4.11 -5.97 -5.09
N MET A 84 -3.52 -5.84 -3.89
CA MET A 84 -2.08 -5.99 -3.67
C MET A 84 -1.58 -7.38 -4.04
N ASP A 85 -2.29 -8.45 -3.65
CA ASP A 85 -1.89 -9.84 -3.93
C ASP A 85 -1.84 -10.15 -5.44
N LYS A 86 -2.56 -9.37 -6.27
CA LYS A 86 -2.51 -9.47 -7.74
C LYS A 86 -1.31 -8.75 -8.34
N MET A 87 -0.78 -7.75 -7.63
CA MET A 87 0.46 -7.08 -7.99
C MET A 87 1.58 -7.96 -7.45
N LYS A 88 2.48 -8.43 -8.32
CA LYS A 88 3.58 -9.33 -7.94
C LYS A 88 4.66 -8.58 -7.13
N LEU A 89 4.25 -7.87 -6.08
CA LEU A 89 5.09 -7.08 -5.17
C LEU A 89 5.79 -8.02 -4.19
N SER A 90 7.11 -7.88 -4.11
CA SER A 90 7.91 -8.66 -3.16
C SER A 90 7.70 -8.12 -1.74
N ILE A 91 7.46 -9.01 -0.77
CA ILE A 91 7.46 -8.67 0.65
C ILE A 91 8.92 -8.66 1.12
N LEU A 92 9.31 -7.58 1.80
CA LEU A 92 10.60 -7.50 2.47
C LEU A 92 10.42 -7.74 3.96
N THR A 93 11.32 -8.54 4.54
CA THR A 93 11.42 -8.79 5.98
C THR A 93 12.62 -8.08 6.61
N ARG A 94 13.59 -7.67 5.78
CA ARG A 94 14.77 -6.87 6.13
C ARG A 94 15.08 -5.89 5.01
N TRP A 95 15.66 -4.74 5.36
CA TRP A 95 16.19 -3.78 4.40
C TRP A 95 17.54 -3.25 4.89
N LYS A 96 18.58 -3.31 4.04
CA LYS A 96 19.96 -2.88 4.39
C LYS A 96 20.43 -3.43 5.76
N ASN A 97 20.19 -4.72 6.00
CA ASN A 97 20.50 -5.44 7.25
C ASN A 97 19.79 -4.95 8.53
N GLN A 98 18.83 -4.04 8.41
CA GLN A 98 18.02 -3.59 9.53
C GLN A 98 16.69 -4.35 9.60
N PRO A 99 16.21 -4.68 10.81
CA PRO A 99 14.87 -5.21 11.01
C PRO A 99 13.84 -4.14 10.64
N LEU A 100 12.73 -4.60 10.07
CA LEU A 100 11.63 -3.74 9.67
C LEU A 100 10.64 -3.53 10.81
N GLU A 101 9.99 -2.37 10.84
CA GLU A 101 9.05 -2.02 11.90
C GLU A 101 7.84 -2.96 11.94
N LYS A 102 7.50 -3.47 13.14
CA LYS A 102 6.47 -4.53 13.35
C LYS A 102 5.07 -4.19 12.85
N ASN A 103 4.73 -2.91 12.70
CA ASN A 103 3.41 -2.45 12.27
C ASN A 103 3.32 -2.11 10.79
N PHE A 104 4.42 -2.23 10.05
CA PHE A 104 4.50 -1.88 8.65
C PHE A 104 4.79 -3.10 7.80
N GLN A 105 4.19 -3.14 6.62
CA GLN A 105 4.65 -4.01 5.55
C GLN A 105 5.53 -3.23 4.61
N PHE A 106 6.68 -3.81 4.30
CA PHE A 106 7.61 -3.26 3.32
C PHE A 106 7.46 -4.07 2.04
N ARG A 107 7.30 -3.35 0.94
CA ARG A 107 7.02 -3.94 -0.37
C ARG A 107 7.99 -3.34 -1.38
N LYS A 108 8.38 -4.15 -2.36
CA LYS A 108 9.20 -3.73 -3.48
C LYS A 108 8.43 -3.95 -4.79
N PHE A 109 8.41 -2.91 -5.63
CA PHE A 109 7.95 -3.04 -7.01
C PHE A 109 8.91 -3.92 -7.83
N PRO A 110 8.43 -4.72 -8.81
CA PRO A 110 9.31 -5.46 -9.71
C PRO A 110 10.29 -4.52 -10.42
N GLU A 111 11.54 -4.96 -10.59
CA GLU A 111 12.61 -4.14 -11.18
C GLU A 111 12.29 -3.73 -12.62
N ASP A 112 11.69 -4.65 -13.40
CA ASP A 112 11.24 -4.42 -14.78
C ASP A 112 10.28 -3.24 -14.93
N ASP A 113 9.58 -2.90 -13.84
CA ASP A 113 8.55 -1.87 -13.83
C ASP A 113 9.07 -0.51 -13.33
N LEU A 114 10.24 -0.45 -12.68
CA LEU A 114 10.84 0.79 -12.18
C LEU A 114 11.46 1.65 -13.28
N GLY A 115 11.97 1.03 -14.34
CA GLY A 115 12.51 1.74 -15.51
C GLY A 115 11.45 2.35 -16.43
N GLN A 116 10.16 2.17 -16.12
CA GLN A 116 9.02 2.68 -16.90
C GLN A 116 8.22 3.77 -16.16
N LEU A 117 8.70 4.19 -14.98
CA LEU A 117 8.09 5.21 -14.12
C LEU A 117 8.75 6.58 -14.32
#